data_AF-A0A8T1TUK1-F1
#
_entry.id   AF-A0A8T1TUK1-F1
#
_cell.length_a   1.000
_cell.length_b   1.000
_cell.length_c   1.000
_cell.angle_alpha   90.00
_cell.angle_beta   90.00
_cell.angle_gamma   90.00
#
_symmetry.space_group_name_H-M   'P 1'
#
loop_
_entity.id
_entity.type
_entity.pdbx_description
1 polymer ?
#
loop_
_entity_poly.entity_id
_entity_poly.type
_entity_poly.pdbx_seq_one_letter_code
_entity_poly.pdbx_strand_id
1 'polypeptide(L)'
;MELLLLVAGGVDDGIAKQALITAAMTKEAYDLSSLDAVEILWDVFTHYMSDYGKTSEQFVVLKTIAGKRTEWLKEEIEKLDKIDKDFSWGMPYADDPEYPEVEEFLRGSEQSWTVRGVQTFNGQIQEFAGLREAKEYAKRCLNEGQYESSYTTEAGEDNDPFVTITKTRKWFEDSQVKLAQYKAELARLSEIY
;
A
#
# COMPACT_ATOMS: atom_id res chain seq x y z
N MET A 1 14.13 9.29 1.10
CA MET A 1 15.14 8.26 1.39
C MET A 1 14.88 7.01 0.56
N GLU A 2 13.68 6.46 0.61
CA GLU A 2 13.27 5.25 -0.12
C GLU A 2 13.69 5.21 -1.60
N LEU A 3 13.38 6.26 -2.37
CA LEU A 3 13.80 6.37 -3.77
C LEU A 3 15.31 6.24 -3.98
N LEU A 4 16.13 6.79 -3.08
CA LEU A 4 17.58 6.71 -3.19
C LEU A 4 18.08 5.29 -2.91
N LEU A 5 17.43 4.57 -2.00
CA LEU A 5 17.70 3.15 -1.75
C LEU A 5 17.29 2.30 -2.95
N LEU A 6 16.09 2.50 -3.50
CA LEU A 6 15.61 1.80 -4.69
C LEU A 6 16.56 2.01 -5.88
N VAL A 7 17.02 3.25 -6.11
CA VAL A 7 18.01 3.55 -7.15
C VAL A 7 19.34 2.86 -6.84
N ALA A 8 19.79 2.83 -5.58
CA ALA A 8 21.03 2.13 -5.20
C ALA A 8 20.96 0.60 -5.43
N GLY A 9 19.78 -0.02 -5.34
CA GLY A 9 19.60 -1.44 -5.66
C GLY A 9 19.80 -1.79 -7.14
N GLY A 10 19.60 -0.82 -8.04
CA GLY A 10 19.80 -1.00 -9.48
C GLY A 10 21.20 -0.66 -9.99
N VAL A 11 22.14 -0.31 -9.11
CA VAL A 11 23.50 0.12 -9.46
C VAL A 11 24.52 -0.91 -8.98
N ASP A 12 25.55 -1.17 -9.81
CA ASP A 12 26.64 -2.08 -9.48
C ASP A 12 27.35 -1.68 -8.17
N ASP A 13 27.91 -2.67 -7.47
CA ASP A 13 28.63 -2.46 -6.22
C ASP A 13 29.88 -1.59 -6.44
N GLY A 14 29.83 -0.35 -5.97
CA GLY A 14 30.89 0.63 -6.15
C GLY A 14 30.59 2.00 -5.54
N ILE A 15 31.44 2.98 -5.86
CA ILE A 15 31.39 4.35 -5.30
C ILE A 15 30.01 5.01 -5.50
N ALA A 16 29.37 4.76 -6.65
CA ALA A 16 28.05 5.32 -6.97
C ALA A 16 26.97 4.78 -6.03
N LYS A 17 26.92 3.46 -5.80
CA LYS A 17 26.00 2.82 -4.85
C LYS A 17 26.23 3.36 -3.44
N GLN A 18 27.49 3.46 -2.99
CA GLN A 18 27.85 4.01 -1.67
C GLN A 18 27.42 5.47 -1.49
N ALA A 19 27.61 6.31 -2.52
CA ALA A 19 27.20 7.71 -2.47
C ALA A 19 25.68 7.86 -2.36
N LEU A 20 24.91 7.04 -3.08
CA LEU A 20 23.45 7.02 -3.00
C LEU A 20 22.96 6.57 -1.62
N ILE A 21 23.55 5.52 -1.06
CA ILE A 21 23.25 5.03 0.29
C ILE A 21 23.57 6.11 1.32
N THR A 22 24.75 6.74 1.24
CA THR A 22 25.15 7.81 2.16
C THR A 22 24.19 8.99 2.06
N ALA A 23 23.83 9.41 0.85
CA ALA A 23 22.84 10.45 0.63
C ALA A 23 21.47 10.07 1.18
N ALA A 24 21.05 8.80 1.04
CA ALA A 24 19.82 8.29 1.63
C ALA A 24 19.82 8.40 3.15
N MET A 25 20.93 8.00 3.80
CA MET A 25 21.13 8.07 5.25
C MET A 25 21.13 9.51 5.80
N THR A 26 21.51 10.51 5.00
CA THR A 26 21.47 11.94 5.43
C THR A 26 20.08 12.59 5.36
N LYS A 27 19.04 11.88 4.91
CA LYS A 27 17.68 12.42 4.84
C LYS A 27 16.96 12.28 6.18
N GLU A 28 16.33 13.36 6.63
CA GLU A 28 15.58 13.39 7.91
C GLU A 28 14.26 12.59 7.87
N ALA A 29 13.70 12.37 6.68
CA ALA A 29 12.49 11.58 6.48
C ALA A 29 12.86 10.11 6.28
N TYR A 30 12.60 9.32 7.32
CA TYR A 30 13.02 7.93 7.44
C TYR A 30 11.90 6.90 7.12
N ASP A 31 10.84 7.32 6.43
CA ASP A 31 9.74 6.42 6.11
C ASP A 31 10.14 5.49 4.96
N LEU A 32 9.99 4.18 5.20
CA LEU A 32 10.20 3.11 4.23
C LEU A 32 8.91 2.30 4.14
N SER A 33 8.24 2.42 2.99
CA SER A 33 7.02 1.68 2.70
C SER A 33 7.29 0.42 1.87
N SER A 34 8.32 0.44 1.01
CA SER A 34 8.71 -0.68 0.15
C SER A 34 9.58 -1.72 0.84
N LEU A 35 9.23 -2.99 0.63
CA LEU A 35 10.04 -4.15 1.00
C LEU A 35 11.41 -4.15 0.28
N ASP A 36 11.45 -3.79 -1.00
CA ASP A 36 12.68 -3.76 -1.81
C ASP A 36 13.67 -2.73 -1.27
N ALA A 37 13.18 -1.56 -0.86
CA ALA A 37 14.01 -0.53 -0.26
C ALA A 37 14.62 -0.99 1.08
N VAL A 38 13.90 -1.84 1.82
CA VAL A 38 14.37 -2.45 3.06
C VAL A 38 15.38 -3.56 2.78
N GLU A 39 15.17 -4.42 1.77
CA GLU A 39 16.16 -5.43 1.39
C GLU A 39 17.48 -4.79 0.93
N ILE A 40 17.41 -3.70 0.18
CA ILE A 40 18.62 -2.95 -0.21
C ILE A 40 19.29 -2.37 1.02
N LEU A 41 18.52 -1.76 1.94
CA LEU A 41 19.06 -1.29 3.21
C LEU A 41 19.71 -2.43 4.00
N TRP A 42 19.11 -3.63 3.98
CA TRP A 42 19.61 -4.83 4.65
C TRP A 42 20.91 -5.37 4.04
N ASP A 43 21.03 -5.37 2.72
CA ASP A 43 22.29 -5.69 2.04
C ASP A 43 23.38 -4.70 2.43
N VAL A 44 23.03 -3.40 2.53
CA VAL A 44 23.95 -2.40 3.06
C VAL A 44 24.34 -2.74 4.50
N PHE A 45 23.39 -3.09 5.36
CA PHE A 45 23.65 -3.48 6.73
C PHE A 45 24.65 -4.63 6.82
N THR A 46 24.41 -5.72 6.11
CA THR A 46 25.21 -6.94 6.20
C THR A 46 26.61 -6.77 5.61
N HIS A 47 26.75 -6.04 4.51
CA HIS A 47 28.06 -5.82 3.87
C HIS A 47 28.87 -4.70 4.51
N TYR A 48 28.25 -3.62 5.00
CA TYR A 48 28.99 -2.45 5.47
C TYR A 48 29.21 -2.44 6.99
N MET A 49 28.43 -3.17 7.78
CA MET A 49 28.68 -3.27 9.22
C MET A 49 29.96 -4.06 9.58
N SER A 50 30.51 -4.87 8.66
CA SER A 50 31.85 -5.47 8.90
C SER A 50 32.94 -4.40 8.95
N ASP A 51 32.74 -3.30 8.23
CA ASP A 51 33.74 -2.26 7.99
C ASP A 51 33.56 -1.05 8.91
N TYR A 52 32.32 -0.77 9.35
CA TYR A 52 32.02 0.30 10.30
C TYR A 52 31.98 -0.22 11.75
N GLY A 53 32.73 0.43 12.64
CA GLY A 53 32.63 0.18 14.07
C GLY A 53 31.21 0.45 14.60
N LYS A 54 30.74 -0.33 15.59
CA LYS A 54 29.40 -0.26 16.22
C LYS A 54 29.01 1.10 16.84
N THR A 55 29.90 2.08 16.81
CA THR A 55 29.70 3.44 17.34
C THR A 55 29.77 4.51 16.24
N SER A 56 29.85 4.11 14.97
CA SER A 56 29.85 5.06 13.86
C SER A 56 28.50 5.75 13.75
N GLU A 57 28.50 6.99 13.24
CA GLU A 57 27.27 7.75 12.98
C GLU A 57 26.35 7.01 12.01
N GLN A 58 26.94 6.30 11.04
CA GLN A 58 26.20 5.44 10.10
C GLN A 58 25.46 4.33 10.84
N PHE A 59 26.08 3.67 11.83
CA PHE A 59 25.42 2.63 12.63
C PHE A 59 24.23 3.17 13.44
N VAL A 60 24.33 4.40 13.95
CA VAL A 60 23.24 5.06 14.69
C VAL A 60 22.06 5.39 13.77
N VAL A 61 22.32 5.94 12.58
CA VAL A 61 21.27 6.24 11.58
C VAL A 61 20.56 4.96 11.17
N LEU A 62 21.33 3.94 10.84
CA LEU A 62 20.84 2.62 10.47
C LEU A 62 19.95 2.00 11.57
N LYS A 63 20.41 1.99 12.83
CA LYS A 63 19.60 1.55 13.98
C LYS A 63 18.30 2.33 14.13
N THR A 64 18.32 3.64 13.84
CA THR A 64 17.13 4.48 13.88
C THR A 64 16.12 4.09 12.79
N ILE A 65 16.59 3.81 11.57
CA ILE A 65 15.73 3.33 10.47
C ILE A 65 15.11 1.98 10.82
N ALA A 66 15.91 1.03 11.30
CA ALA A 66 15.43 -0.29 11.69
C ALA A 66 14.37 -0.22 12.81
N GLY A 67 14.56 0.69 13.79
CA GLY A 67 13.58 0.96 14.84
C GLY A 67 12.23 1.44 14.29
N LYS A 68 12.26 2.46 13.41
CA LYS A 68 11.04 2.98 12.76
C LYS A 68 10.32 1.92 11.93
N ARG A 69 11.07 1.14 11.15
CA ARG A 69 10.50 0.04 10.36
C ARG A 69 9.88 -1.03 11.25
N THR A 70 10.51 -1.35 12.38
CA THR A 70 9.97 -2.29 13.38
C THR A 70 8.64 -1.81 13.97
N GLU A 71 8.53 -0.52 14.28
CA GLU A 71 7.28 0.08 14.76
C GLU A 71 6.18 0.00 13.70
N TRP A 72 6.47 0.46 12.48
CA TRP A 72 5.54 0.39 11.35
C TRP A 72 5.07 -1.05 11.05
N LEU A 73 5.99 -2.03 11.06
CA LEU A 73 5.65 -3.44 10.84
C LEU A 73 4.71 -3.97 11.91
N LYS A 74 4.89 -3.60 13.18
CA LYS A 74 4.00 -4.03 14.26
C LYS A 74 2.58 -3.49 14.05
N GLU A 75 2.45 -2.23 13.67
CA GLU A 75 1.16 -1.59 13.39
C GLU A 75 0.46 -2.26 12.20
N GLU A 76 1.18 -2.46 11.08
CA GLU A 76 0.60 -3.10 9.89
C GLU A 76 0.28 -4.58 10.10
N ILE A 77 1.10 -5.32 10.86
CA ILE A 77 0.78 -6.71 11.25
C ILE A 77 -0.46 -6.73 12.12
N GLU A 78 -0.59 -5.85 13.12
CA GLU A 78 -1.77 -5.79 13.97
C GLU A 78 -3.04 -5.47 13.16
N LYS A 79 -2.94 -4.54 12.21
CA LYS A 79 -4.01 -4.21 11.26
C LYS A 79 -4.40 -5.44 10.42
N LEU A 80 -3.43 -6.11 9.79
CA LEU A 80 -3.71 -7.25 8.92
C LEU A 80 -4.14 -8.51 9.69
N ASP A 81 -3.69 -8.73 10.93
CA ASP A 81 -4.12 -9.86 11.78
C ASP A 81 -5.59 -9.77 12.21
N LYS A 82 -6.21 -8.58 12.12
CA LYS A 82 -7.65 -8.39 12.34
C LYS A 82 -8.50 -8.85 11.14
N ILE A 83 -7.88 -9.08 9.98
CA ILE A 83 -8.56 -9.66 8.82
C ILE A 83 -8.73 -11.16 9.06
N ASP A 84 -9.95 -11.66 8.81
CA ASP A 84 -10.23 -13.10 8.94
C ASP A 84 -9.29 -13.95 8.07
N LYS A 85 -9.00 -15.16 8.55
CA LYS A 85 -8.22 -16.15 7.79
C LYS A 85 -8.98 -16.71 6.60
N ASP A 86 -10.31 -16.75 6.72
CA ASP A 86 -11.19 -17.19 5.66
C ASP A 86 -11.60 -15.99 4.79
N PHE A 87 -11.74 -16.25 3.49
CA PHE A 87 -12.07 -15.21 2.53
C PHE A 87 -13.44 -14.57 2.82
N SER A 88 -13.47 -13.23 2.83
CA SER A 88 -14.69 -12.43 2.77
C SER A 88 -14.57 -11.37 1.68
N TRP A 89 -15.72 -10.87 1.20
CA TRP A 89 -15.74 -9.72 0.29
C TRP A 89 -15.55 -8.38 1.02
N GLY A 90 -15.50 -8.38 2.35
CA GLY A 90 -15.27 -7.16 3.12
C GLY A 90 -13.84 -6.67 2.95
N MET A 91 -13.69 -5.40 2.58
CA MET A 91 -12.40 -4.69 2.57
C MET A 91 -12.45 -3.65 3.69
N PRO A 92 -12.28 -4.03 4.96
CA PRO A 92 -12.54 -3.17 6.13
C PRO A 92 -11.71 -1.88 6.15
N TYR A 93 -10.58 -1.86 5.45
CA TYR A 93 -9.67 -0.72 5.38
C TYR A 93 -9.81 0.09 4.09
N ALA A 94 -10.73 -0.27 3.20
CA ALA A 94 -11.03 0.53 2.01
C ALA A 94 -11.37 1.96 2.42
N ASP A 95 -10.87 2.93 1.66
CA ASP A 95 -11.01 4.37 1.92
C ASP A 95 -11.32 5.08 0.59
N ASP A 96 -12.47 5.76 0.52
CA ASP A 96 -12.85 6.61 -0.61
C ASP A 96 -13.52 7.88 -0.05
N PRO A 97 -12.73 8.92 0.28
CA PRO A 97 -13.23 10.12 0.94
C PRO A 97 -14.16 10.96 0.06
N GLU A 98 -14.15 10.75 -1.26
CA GLU A 98 -15.00 11.48 -2.19
C GLU A 98 -16.38 10.84 -2.32
N TYR A 99 -16.48 9.52 -2.16
CA TYR A 99 -17.72 8.75 -2.34
C TYR A 99 -17.95 7.76 -1.19
N PRO A 100 -18.51 8.23 -0.06
CA PRO A 100 -18.77 7.41 1.10
C PRO A 100 -19.64 6.17 0.80
N GLU A 101 -20.51 6.25 -0.21
CA GLU A 101 -21.34 5.14 -0.65
C GLU A 101 -20.53 4.00 -1.29
N VAL A 102 -19.44 4.34 -1.99
CA VAL A 102 -18.49 3.36 -2.54
C VAL A 102 -17.70 2.73 -1.40
N GLU A 103 -17.21 3.54 -0.46
CA GLU A 103 -16.50 3.05 0.73
C GLU A 103 -17.36 2.09 1.56
N GLU A 104 -18.62 2.46 1.84
CA GLU A 104 -19.57 1.61 2.58
C GLU A 104 -19.78 0.27 1.87
N PHE A 105 -20.00 0.30 0.55
CA PHE A 105 -20.09 -0.92 -0.25
C PHE A 105 -18.81 -1.74 -0.15
N LEU A 106 -17.63 -1.12 -0.28
CA LEU A 106 -16.34 -1.82 -0.27
C LEU A 106 -16.08 -2.53 1.06
N ARG A 107 -16.42 -1.90 2.18
CA ARG A 107 -16.31 -2.47 3.52
C ARG A 107 -17.36 -3.55 3.81
N GLY A 108 -18.50 -3.53 3.12
CA GLY A 108 -19.58 -4.50 3.27
C GLY A 108 -19.28 -5.91 2.74
N SER A 109 -20.18 -6.86 2.97
CA SER A 109 -20.05 -8.26 2.56
C SER A 109 -20.48 -8.54 1.11
N GLU A 110 -21.11 -7.58 0.44
CA GLU A 110 -21.62 -7.76 -0.90
C GLU A 110 -20.49 -7.80 -1.94
N GLN A 111 -20.58 -8.70 -2.91
CA GLN A 111 -19.58 -8.84 -3.96
C GLN A 111 -19.67 -7.73 -5.02
N SER A 112 -20.90 -7.34 -5.38
CA SER A 112 -21.15 -6.40 -6.47
C SER A 112 -22.21 -5.38 -6.08
N TRP A 113 -22.06 -4.17 -6.60
CA TRP A 113 -23.05 -3.11 -6.44
C TRP A 113 -23.21 -2.35 -7.75
N THR A 114 -24.45 -1.98 -8.06
CA THR A 114 -24.77 -1.21 -9.27
C THR A 114 -25.21 0.18 -8.85
N VAL A 115 -24.50 1.19 -9.35
CA VAL A 115 -24.80 2.59 -9.13
C VAL A 115 -25.33 3.22 -10.41
N ARG A 116 -26.32 4.09 -10.29
CA ARG A 116 -26.97 4.79 -11.42
C ARG A 116 -26.68 6.29 -11.43
N GLY A 117 -25.89 6.75 -10.48
CA GLY A 117 -25.62 8.15 -10.25
C GLY A 117 -24.64 8.34 -9.12
N VAL A 118 -24.42 9.59 -8.75
CA VAL A 118 -23.43 9.99 -7.78
C VAL A 118 -24.10 10.74 -6.64
N GLN A 119 -23.72 10.46 -5.39
CA GLN A 119 -24.24 11.25 -4.29
C GLN A 119 -23.64 12.67 -4.32
N THR A 120 -24.51 13.66 -4.35
CA THR A 120 -24.13 15.08 -4.29
C THR A 120 -23.98 15.54 -2.84
N PHE A 121 -23.38 16.72 -2.63
CA PHE A 121 -23.13 17.27 -1.28
C PHE A 121 -24.39 17.41 -0.41
N ASN A 122 -25.59 17.49 -1.00
CA ASN A 122 -26.85 17.57 -0.27
C ASN A 122 -27.46 16.18 0.07
N GLY A 123 -26.74 15.09 -0.23
CA GLY A 123 -27.16 13.70 -0.02
C GLY A 123 -28.06 13.13 -1.11
N GLN A 124 -28.44 13.91 -2.14
CA GLN A 124 -29.25 13.43 -3.26
C GLN A 124 -28.38 12.71 -4.28
N ILE A 125 -28.91 11.64 -4.86
CA ILE A 125 -28.28 10.95 -5.99
C ILE A 125 -28.58 11.75 -7.26
N GLN A 126 -27.52 12.22 -7.92
CA GLN A 126 -27.58 12.75 -9.27
C GLN A 126 -27.35 11.59 -10.24
N GLU A 127 -28.40 11.16 -10.93
CA GLU A 127 -28.32 10.11 -11.94
C GLU A 127 -27.39 10.49 -13.10
N PHE A 128 -26.73 9.50 -13.68
CA PHE A 128 -25.90 9.71 -14.86
C PHE A 128 -26.78 10.17 -16.04
N ALA A 129 -26.35 11.22 -16.75
CA ALA A 129 -27.09 11.76 -17.88
C ALA A 129 -27.02 10.88 -19.14
N GLY A 130 -26.13 9.88 -19.17
CA GLY A 130 -26.00 8.91 -20.26
C GLY A 130 -24.78 8.02 -20.11
N LEU A 131 -24.64 7.02 -20.99
CA LEU A 131 -23.53 6.06 -20.97
C LEU A 131 -22.12 6.69 -20.95
N ARG A 132 -21.94 7.89 -21.53
CA ARG A 132 -20.65 8.58 -21.48
C ARG A 132 -20.22 8.90 -20.05
N GLU A 133 -21.14 9.43 -19.25
CA GLU A 133 -20.86 9.82 -17.87
C GLU A 133 -20.65 8.57 -16.99
N ALA A 134 -21.44 7.52 -17.18
CA ALA A 134 -21.20 6.23 -16.52
C ALA A 134 -19.80 5.67 -16.84
N LYS A 135 -19.34 5.76 -18.10
CA LYS A 135 -17.97 5.35 -18.49
C LYS A 135 -16.88 6.21 -17.85
N GLU A 136 -17.12 7.50 -17.69
CA GLU A 136 -16.18 8.40 -17.01
C GLU A 136 -16.08 8.07 -15.51
N TYR A 137 -17.22 7.86 -14.85
CA TYR A 137 -17.27 7.41 -13.46
C TYR A 137 -16.57 6.07 -13.27
N ALA A 138 -16.84 5.08 -14.12
CA ALA A 138 -16.20 3.76 -14.06
C ALA A 138 -14.66 3.85 -14.15
N LYS A 139 -14.14 4.74 -15.02
CA LYS A 139 -12.69 4.99 -15.14
C LYS A 139 -12.11 5.68 -13.91
N ARG A 140 -12.81 6.67 -13.35
CA ARG A 140 -12.40 7.36 -12.12
C ARG A 140 -12.19 6.37 -10.98
N CYS A 141 -13.16 5.48 -10.75
CA CYS A 141 -13.06 4.47 -9.69
C CYS A 141 -11.78 3.62 -9.83
N LEU A 142 -11.39 3.24 -11.06
CA LEU A 142 -10.16 2.47 -11.28
C LEU A 142 -8.87 3.28 -11.13
N ASN A 143 -8.89 4.57 -11.46
CA ASN A 143 -7.68 5.41 -11.45
C ASN A 143 -7.40 6.02 -10.08
N GLU A 144 -8.45 6.31 -9.31
CA GLU A 144 -8.36 7.18 -8.13
C GLU A 144 -8.94 6.53 -6.86
N GLY A 145 -9.74 5.46 -6.98
CA GLY A 145 -10.54 4.92 -5.86
C GLY A 145 -10.10 3.56 -5.31
N GLN A 146 -8.87 3.10 -5.57
CA GLN A 146 -8.41 1.77 -5.15
C GLN A 146 -7.42 1.80 -3.97
N TYR A 147 -7.69 2.65 -2.97
CA TYR A 147 -6.94 2.62 -1.71
C TYR A 147 -7.48 1.48 -0.84
N GLU A 148 -6.58 0.58 -0.42
CA GLU A 148 -6.90 -0.56 0.46
C GLU A 148 -8.11 -1.38 0.00
N SER A 149 -8.25 -1.52 -1.32
CA SER A 149 -9.37 -2.20 -1.95
C SER A 149 -8.95 -2.80 -3.28
N SER A 150 -9.76 -3.71 -3.82
CA SER A 150 -9.57 -4.22 -5.17
C SER A 150 -10.89 -4.60 -5.81
N TYR A 151 -11.21 -3.99 -6.94
CA TYR A 151 -12.44 -4.20 -7.67
C TYR A 151 -12.26 -3.90 -9.16
N THR A 152 -13.23 -4.31 -9.96
CA THR A 152 -13.38 -3.94 -11.36
C THR A 152 -14.65 -3.12 -11.52
N THR A 153 -14.71 -2.31 -12.57
CA THR A 153 -15.90 -1.54 -12.92
C THR A 153 -16.32 -1.82 -14.36
N GLU A 154 -17.62 -1.85 -14.59
CA GLU A 154 -18.20 -1.96 -15.93
C GLU A 154 -19.34 -0.97 -16.06
N ALA A 155 -19.32 -0.15 -17.11
CA ALA A 155 -20.39 0.77 -17.43
C ALA A 155 -21.33 0.13 -18.45
N GLY A 156 -22.62 0.14 -18.14
CA GLY A 156 -23.68 -0.38 -19.00
C GLY A 156 -24.80 0.63 -19.20
N GLU A 157 -25.66 0.34 -20.17
CA GLU A 157 -26.88 1.11 -20.42
C GLU A 157 -27.93 0.12 -20.92
N ASP A 158 -28.94 -0.09 -20.09
CA ASP A 158 -30.15 -0.80 -20.49
C ASP A 158 -31.18 0.23 -20.94
N ASN A 159 -32.04 0.68 -20.01
CA ASN A 159 -32.89 1.87 -20.18
C ASN A 159 -32.23 3.12 -19.59
N ASP A 160 -31.52 2.95 -18.48
CA ASP A 160 -30.79 4.01 -17.78
C ASP A 160 -29.31 3.63 -17.68
N PRO A 161 -28.39 4.59 -17.82
CA PRO A 161 -26.95 4.37 -17.62
C PRO A 161 -26.64 3.92 -16.19
N PHE A 162 -25.68 3.01 -16.07
CA PHE A 162 -25.23 2.50 -14.77
C PHE A 162 -23.76 2.09 -14.78
N VAL A 163 -23.19 1.96 -13.60
CA VAL A 163 -21.87 1.36 -13.38
C VAL A 163 -22.01 0.24 -12.36
N THR A 164 -21.53 -0.95 -12.71
CA THR A 164 -21.39 -2.07 -11.81
C THR A 164 -19.97 -2.12 -11.27
N ILE A 165 -19.85 -2.03 -9.96
CA ILE A 165 -18.59 -2.21 -9.22
C ILE A 165 -18.58 -3.65 -8.69
N THR A 166 -17.56 -4.42 -9.04
CA THR A 166 -17.42 -5.82 -8.62
C THR A 166 -16.10 -6.02 -7.91
N LYS A 167 -16.15 -6.42 -6.65
CA LYS A 167 -14.96 -6.71 -5.85
C LYS A 167 -14.19 -7.88 -6.41
N THR A 168 -12.87 -7.86 -6.24
CA THR A 168 -12.01 -9.00 -6.53
C THR A 168 -11.45 -9.61 -5.26
N ARG A 169 -10.96 -10.84 -5.36
CA ARG A 169 -10.26 -11.52 -4.26
C ARG A 169 -8.86 -10.97 -4.00
N LYS A 170 -8.32 -10.19 -4.94
CA LYS A 170 -6.92 -9.79 -4.96
C LYS A 170 -6.51 -9.04 -3.69
N TRP A 171 -7.34 -8.12 -3.19
CA TRP A 171 -7.01 -7.39 -1.95
C TRP A 171 -6.85 -8.32 -0.76
N PHE A 172 -7.74 -9.31 -0.60
CA PHE A 172 -7.65 -10.28 0.48
C PHE A 172 -6.41 -11.16 0.33
N GLU A 173 -6.19 -11.72 -0.87
CA GLU A 173 -5.06 -12.59 -1.16
C GLU A 173 -3.72 -11.86 -0.96
N ASP A 174 -3.60 -10.64 -1.48
CA ASP A 174 -2.42 -9.79 -1.29
C ASP A 174 -2.21 -9.44 0.19
N SER A 175 -3.29 -9.19 0.95
CA SER A 175 -3.22 -8.91 2.40
C SER A 175 -2.68 -10.11 3.18
N GLN A 176 -3.11 -11.33 2.86
CA GLN A 176 -2.60 -12.55 3.50
C GLN A 176 -1.11 -12.78 3.17
N VAL A 177 -0.70 -12.51 1.93
CA VAL A 177 0.71 -12.60 1.52
C VAL A 177 1.55 -11.56 2.25
N LYS A 178 1.12 -10.29 2.28
CA LYS A 178 1.80 -9.21 3.00
C LYS A 178 1.96 -9.52 4.48
N LEU A 179 0.91 -10.03 5.12
CA LEU A 179 0.96 -10.41 6.54
C LEU A 179 2.07 -11.43 6.83
N ALA A 180 2.20 -12.47 5.99
CA ALA A 180 3.28 -13.45 6.13
C ALA A 180 4.67 -12.84 5.90
N GLN A 181 4.79 -11.97 4.89
CA GLN A 181 6.04 -11.27 4.57
C GLN A 181 6.48 -10.33 5.71
N TYR A 182 5.56 -9.52 6.25
CA TYR A 182 5.85 -8.60 7.35
C TYR A 182 6.23 -9.34 8.63
N LYS A 183 5.57 -10.46 8.95
CA LYS A 183 5.98 -11.31 10.08
C LYS A 183 7.40 -11.86 9.92
N ALA A 184 7.75 -12.30 8.70
CA ALA A 184 9.09 -12.79 8.41
C ALA A 184 10.16 -11.68 8.44
N GLU A 185 9.82 -10.47 8.00
CA GLU A 185 10.68 -9.29 8.08
C GLU A 185 10.93 -8.88 9.54
N LEU A 186 9.86 -8.80 10.35
CA LEU A 186 9.96 -8.43 11.77
C LEU A 186 10.82 -9.42 12.57
N ALA A 187 10.70 -10.73 12.28
CA ALA A 187 11.54 -11.75 12.88
C ALA A 187 13.03 -11.54 12.56
N ARG A 188 13.35 -11.27 11.28
CA ARG A 188 14.72 -10.98 10.84
C ARG A 188 15.29 -9.74 11.52
N LEU A 189 14.53 -8.64 11.60
CA LEU A 189 14.96 -7.42 12.28
C LEU A 189 15.26 -7.66 13.77
N SER A 190 14.49 -8.54 14.44
CA SER A 190 14.67 -8.87 15.86
C SER A 190 15.88 -9.76 16.15
N GLU A 191 16.41 -10.50 15.17
CA GLU A 191 17.62 -11.31 15.34
C GLU A 191 18.90 -10.48 15.32
N ILE A 192 18.85 -9.29 14.70
CA ILE A 192 20.01 -8.40 14.54
C ILE A 192 20.14 -7.39 15.70
N TYR A 193 19.03 -7.04 16.36
CA TYR A 193 18.96 -5.99 17.37
C TYR A 193 18.49 -6.49 18.73
#